data_AF-A0A7C5VTG0-F1
#
_entry.id   AF-A0A7C5VTG0-F1
#
_cell.length_a   1.000
_cell.length_b   1.000
_cell.length_c   1.000
_cell.angle_alpha   90.00
_cell.angle_beta   90.00
_cell.angle_gamma   90.00
#
_symmetry.space_group_name_H-M   'P 1'
#
loop_
_entity.id
_entity.type
_entity.pdbx_description
1 polymer ?
#
loop_
_entity_poly.entity_id
_entity_poly.type
_entity_poly.pdbx_seq_one_letter_code
_entity_poly.pdbx_strand_id
1 'polypeptide(L)'
;MLILMRLRDGPANTNEIANSLHLNYKTVQHHLGILLENKLVEMDGVKYDVKYRLSPIVIGNMDVLESIMDEIFSHRQVKVSTAWSRFG
;
A
#
# COMPACT_ATOMS: atom_id res chain seq x y z
N MET A 1 -2.55 -2.36 2.12
CA MET A 1 -1.59 -2.70 1.05
C MET A 1 -1.49 -1.64 -0.06
N LEU A 2 -2.45 -0.72 -0.24
CA LEU A 2 -2.39 0.33 -1.28
C LEU A 2 -1.21 1.30 -1.15
N ILE A 3 -0.62 1.43 0.04
CA ILE A 3 0.54 2.30 0.30
C ILE A 3 1.77 1.87 -0.52
N LEU A 4 2.03 0.56 -0.67
CA LEU A 4 3.16 0.08 -1.48
C LEU A 4 2.98 0.46 -2.96
N MET A 5 1.75 0.31 -3.49
CA MET A 5 1.45 0.75 -4.86
C MET A 5 1.61 2.26 -5.02
N ARG A 6 1.19 3.04 -4.02
CA ARG A 6 1.39 4.49 -4.06
C ARG A 6 2.87 4.88 -4.06
N LEU A 7 3.70 4.16 -3.31
CA LEU A 7 5.13 4.41 -3.23
C LEU A 7 5.92 3.89 -4.45
N ARG A 8 5.33 3.00 -5.26
CA ARG A 8 5.86 2.63 -6.58
C ARG A 8 5.94 3.85 -7.51
N ASP A 9 4.97 4.75 -7.43
CA ASP A 9 4.92 5.95 -8.26
C ASP A 9 5.93 7.03 -7.82
N GLY A 10 6.61 6.81 -6.69
CA GLY A 10 7.69 7.65 -6.18
C GLY A 10 7.61 7.89 -4.66
N PRO A 11 8.70 8.38 -4.05
CA PRO A 11 8.74 8.66 -2.62
C PRO A 11 7.72 9.72 -2.21
N ALA A 12 7.08 9.54 -1.06
CA ALA A 12 6.04 10.43 -0.57
C ALA A 12 6.02 10.49 0.97
N ASN A 13 5.63 11.63 1.54
CA ASN A 13 5.39 11.75 2.97
C ASN A 13 4.00 11.24 3.39
N THR A 14 3.77 11.11 4.69
CA THR A 14 2.51 10.57 5.24
C THR A 14 1.28 11.36 4.78
N ASN A 15 1.37 12.69 4.69
CA ASN A 15 0.26 13.54 4.23
C ASN A 15 -0.06 13.31 2.75
N GLU A 16 0.96 13.25 1.90
CA GLU A 16 0.81 12.99 0.46
C GLU A 16 0.17 11.62 0.21
N ILE A 17 0.59 10.59 0.97
CA ILE A 17 0.01 9.25 0.89
C ILE A 17 -1.45 9.27 1.35
N ALA A 18 -1.74 9.89 2.51
CA ALA A 18 -3.11 10.00 3.04
C ALA A 18 -4.06 10.70 2.05
N ASN A 19 -3.63 11.81 1.47
CA ASN A 19 -4.41 12.55 0.49
C ASN A 19 -4.63 11.73 -0.78
N SER A 20 -3.58 11.13 -1.35
CA SER A 20 -3.70 10.35 -2.59
C SER A 20 -4.61 9.12 -2.45
N LEU A 21 -4.58 8.47 -1.28
CA LEU A 21 -5.40 7.28 -1.01
C LEU A 21 -6.74 7.61 -0.36
N HIS A 22 -7.03 8.88 -0.09
CA HIS A 22 -8.21 9.35 0.64
C HIS A 22 -8.39 8.62 2.00
N LEU A 23 -7.29 8.42 2.72
CA LEU A 23 -7.24 7.74 4.02
C LEU A 23 -6.94 8.73 5.14
N ASN A 24 -7.33 8.36 6.37
CA ASN A 24 -6.96 9.14 7.55
C ASN A 24 -5.44 9.06 7.80
N TYR A 25 -4.82 10.21 8.10
CA TYR A 25 -3.42 10.33 8.47
C TYR A 25 -2.94 9.27 9.48
N LYS A 26 -3.66 9.07 10.59
CA LYS A 26 -3.29 8.10 11.64
C LYS A 26 -3.27 6.66 11.11
N THR A 27 -4.19 6.33 10.22
CA THR A 27 -4.25 5.02 9.56
C THR A 27 -3.02 4.81 8.68
N VAL A 28 -2.66 5.82 7.88
CA VAL A 28 -1.45 5.77 7.04
C VAL A 28 -0.20 5.67 7.90
N GLN A 29 -0.09 6.50 8.94
CA GLN A 29 1.04 6.47 9.87
C GLN A 29 1.22 5.10 10.52
N HIS A 30 0.13 4.49 11.00
CA HIS A 30 0.16 3.14 11.58
C HIS A 30 0.67 2.10 10.58
N HIS A 31 0.14 2.11 9.36
CA HIS A 31 0.58 1.18 8.33
C HIS A 31 2.03 1.40 7.89
N LEU A 32 2.48 2.65 7.77
CA LEU A 32 3.89 2.95 7.47
C LEU A 32 4.82 2.42 8.56
N GLY A 33 4.41 2.49 9.84
CA GLY A 33 5.14 1.85 10.94
C GLY A 33 5.32 0.34 10.74
N ILE A 34 4.23 -0.36 10.43
CA ILE A 34 4.28 -1.82 10.15
C ILE A 34 5.17 -2.12 8.94
N LEU A 35 5.07 -1.33 7.86
CA LEU A 35 5.87 -1.53 6.65
C LEU A 35 7.37 -1.29 6.91
N LEU A 36 7.72 -0.31 7.75
CA LEU A 36 9.08 -0.04 8.18
C LEU A 36 9.63 -1.19 9.03
N GLU A 37 8.87 -1.66 10.01
CA GLU A 37 9.25 -2.81 10.87
C GLU A 37 9.55 -4.06 10.04
N ASN A 38 8.76 -4.28 8.98
CA ASN A 38 8.95 -5.39 8.05
C ASN A 38 9.95 -5.11 6.91
N LYS A 39 10.63 -3.96 6.92
CA LYS A 39 11.64 -3.57 5.92
C LYS A 39 11.12 -3.52 4.48
N LEU A 40 9.83 -3.29 4.30
CA LEU A 40 9.19 -3.16 2.99
C LEU A 40 9.30 -1.73 2.44
N VAL A 41 9.49 -0.76 3.33
CA VAL A 41 9.74 0.65 2.98
C VAL A 41 10.93 1.16 3.76
N GLU A 42 11.55 2.19 3.22
CA GLU A 42 12.58 2.99 3.89
C GLU A 42 12.06 4.41 4.05
N MET A 43 12.64 5.16 5.00
CA MET A 43 12.34 6.57 5.19
C MET A 43 13.60 7.40 5.07
N ASP A 44 13.50 8.53 4.37
CA ASP A 44 14.56 9.53 4.20
C ASP A 44 14.03 10.89 4.66
N GLY A 45 14.84 11.65 5.40
CA GLY A 45 14.53 13.02 5.81
C GLY A 45 14.66 13.28 7.31
N VAL A 46 14.49 14.54 7.71
CA VAL A 46 14.67 15.00 9.10
C VAL A 46 13.37 15.63 9.62
N LYS A 47 12.95 15.21 10.83
CA LYS A 47 11.80 15.70 11.61
C LYS A 47 10.46 15.75 10.87
N TYR A 48 10.24 16.75 10.01
CA TYR A 48 8.94 17.07 9.42
C TYR A 48 8.86 16.84 7.91
N ASP A 49 9.99 16.58 7.23
CA ASP A 49 10.03 16.28 5.80
C ASP A 49 10.48 14.82 5.57
N VAL A 50 9.86 13.89 6.30
CA VAL A 50 10.13 12.47 6.15
C VAL A 50 9.36 11.94 4.95
N LYS A 51 10.09 11.47 3.95
CA LYS A 51 9.53 10.75 2.80
C LYS A 51 9.78 9.27 2.93
N TYR A 52 8.80 8.49 2.54
CA TYR A 52 8.87 7.04 2.49
C TYR A 52 9.10 6.61 1.05
N ARG A 53 9.88 5.55 0.86
CA ARG A 53 10.15 4.93 -0.44
C ARG A 53 10.11 3.41 -0.32
N LEU A 54 9.92 2.71 -1.43
CA LEU A 54 10.05 1.25 -1.44
C LEU A 54 11.49 0.85 -1.13
N SER A 55 11.66 -0.20 -0.33
CA SER A 55 12.99 -0.73 -0.07
C SER A 55 13.55 -1.45 -1.30
N PRO A 56 14.88 -1.58 -1.44
CA PRO A 56 15.50 -2.27 -2.58
C PRO A 56 14.98 -3.70 -2.78
N ILE A 57 14.62 -4.40 -1.69
CA ILE A 57 14.09 -5.77 -1.78
C ILE A 57 12.71 -5.78 -2.46
N VAL A 58 11.86 -4.79 -2.19
CA VAL A 58 10.54 -4.71 -2.83
C VAL A 58 10.70 -4.31 -4.30
N ILE A 59 11.59 -3.36 -4.60
CA ILE A 59 11.88 -2.95 -5.97
C ILE A 59 12.43 -4.12 -6.81
N GLY A 60 13.28 -4.96 -6.22
CA GLY A 60 13.81 -6.16 -6.88
C GLY A 60 12.78 -7.29 -7.09
N ASN A 61 11.62 -7.23 -6.44
CA ASN A 61 10.57 -8.25 -6.47
C ASN A 61 9.20 -7.62 -6.79
N MET A 62 9.17 -6.62 -7.68
CA MET A 62 7.94 -5.90 -8.04
C MET A 62 6.91 -6.81 -8.71
N ASP A 63 7.36 -7.76 -9.51
CA ASP A 63 6.54 -8.80 -10.15
C ASP A 63 5.77 -9.64 -9.12
N VAL A 64 6.43 -10.02 -8.01
CA VAL A 64 5.79 -10.73 -6.91
C VAL A 64 4.74 -9.86 -6.23
N LEU A 65 5.06 -8.59 -5.97
CA LEU A 65 4.12 -7.65 -5.39
C LEU A 65 2.88 -7.46 -6.28
N GLU A 66 3.06 -7.33 -7.59
CA GLU A 66 1.98 -7.20 -8.56
C GLU A 66 1.11 -8.46 -8.61
N SER A 67 1.72 -9.66 -8.64
CA SER A 67 0.98 -10.92 -8.60
C SER A 67 0.12 -11.06 -7.34
N ILE A 68 0.65 -10.69 -6.17
CA ILE A 68 -0.11 -10.74 -4.91
C ILE A 68 -1.28 -9.74 -4.94
N MET A 69 -1.06 -8.54 -5.49
CA MET A 69 -2.12 -7.54 -5.63
C MET A 69 -3.23 -8.06 -6.54
N ASP A 70 -2.87 -8.60 -7.71
CA ASP A 70 -3.82 -9.16 -8.67
C ASP A 70 -4.65 -10.27 -8.04
N GLU A 71 -4.04 -11.15 -7.26
CA GLU A 71 -4.75 -12.20 -6.53
C GLU A 71 -5.76 -11.61 -5.53
N ILE A 72 -5.33 -10.63 -4.72
CA ILE A 72 -6.19 -9.96 -3.72
C ILE A 72 -7.37 -9.23 -4.38
N PHE A 73 -7.14 -8.56 -5.52
CA PHE A 73 -8.19 -7.84 -6.24
C PHE A 73 -9.14 -8.77 -6.99
N SER A 74 -8.63 -9.85 -7.58
CA SER A 74 -9.43 -10.88 -8.25
C SER A 74 -10.40 -11.55 -7.29
N HIS A 75 -9.96 -11.87 -6.07
CA HIS A 75 -10.83 -12.48 -5.05
C HIS A 75 -11.90 -11.54 -4.49
N ARG A 76 -11.71 -10.22 -4.56
CA ARG A 76 -12.73 -9.24 -4.12
C ARG A 76 -13.91 -9.13 -5.09
N GLN A 77 -13.72 -9.41 -6.37
CA GLN A 77 -14.79 -9.39 -7.39
C GLN A 77 -15.75 -10.58 -7.24
N VAL A 78 -15.24 -11.76 -6.86
CA VAL A 78 -16.02 -13.02 -6.77
C VAL A 78 -17.10 -12.97 -5.68
N LYS A 79 -16.90 -12.22 -4.58
CA LYS A 79 -17.91 -12.12 -3.51
C LYS A 79 -19.13 -11.28 -3.90
N VAL A 80 -18.98 -10.33 -4.82
CA VAL A 80 -20.11 -9.51 -5.27
C VAL A 80 -21.02 -10.32 -6.20
N SER A 81 -20.50 -11.11 -7.14
CA SER A 81 -21.37 -11.91 -8.03
C SER A 81 -22.12 -13.03 -7.31
N THR A 82 -21.46 -13.68 -6.34
CA THR A 82 -22.05 -14.83 -5.63
C THR A 82 -23.14 -14.41 -4.63
N ALA A 83 -23.10 -13.17 -4.12
CA ALA A 83 -24.11 -12.66 -3.19
C ALA A 83 -25.49 -12.46 -3.84
N TRP A 84 -25.54 -12.17 -5.16
CA TRP A 84 -26.80 -11.92 -5.88
C TRP A 84 -27.45 -13.21 -6.40
N SER A 85 -26.73 -14.33 -6.38
CA SER A 85 -27.21 -15.64 -6.84
C SER A 85 -28.01 -16.40 -5.77
N ARG A 86 -28.06 -15.90 -4.53
CA ARG A 86 -28.72 -16.57 -3.39
C ARG A 86 -30.05 -15.92 -2.97
N PHE A 87 -30.46 -14.87 -3.68
CA PHE A 87 -31.72 -14.14 -3.47
C PHE A 87 -32.65 -14.21 -4.69
N GLY A 88 -32.38 -15.13 -5.62
CA GLY A 88 -33.24 -15.45 -6.77
C GLY A 88 -33.85 -16.83 -6.63
#